data_AF-A0A959FGY4-F1
#
_entry.id   AF-A0A959FGY4-F1
#
_cell.length_a   1.000
_cell.length_b   1.000
_cell.length_c   1.000
_cell.angle_alpha   90.00
_cell.angle_beta   90.00
_cell.angle_gamma   90.00
#
_symmetry.space_group_name_H-M   'P 1'
#
loop_
_entity.id
_entity.type
_entity.pdbx_description
1 polymer ?
#
loop_
_entity_poly.entity_id
_entity_poly.type
_entity_poly.pdbx_seq_one_letter_code
_entity_poly.pdbx_strand_id
1 'polypeptide(L)' 'ELEDLVARGRAKVAFHLRPVSFEQLTAVADAGGTMPPKSTYIEPKLRSGITIYSLLDR' A
#
# COMPACT_ATOMS: atom_id res chain seq x y z
N GLU A 1 13.70 6.93 -7.36
CA GLU A 1 12.76 6.36 -8.36
C GLU A 1 11.79 7.39 -8.93
N LEU A 2 10.78 7.87 -8.18
CA LEU A 2 9.80 8.84 -8.73
C LEU A 2 10.46 10.10 -9.31
N GLU A 3 11.44 10.65 -8.60
CA GLU A 3 12.24 11.79 -9.06
C GLU A 3 13.03 11.45 -10.34
N ASP A 4 13.70 10.30 -10.38
CA ASP A 4 14.45 9.84 -11.56
C ASP A 4 13.57 9.69 -12.80
N LEU A 5 12.34 9.20 -12.62
CA LEU A 5 11.36 9.05 -13.70
C LEU A 5 10.99 10.42 -14.30
N VAL A 6 10.86 11.45 -13.47
CA VAL A 6 10.61 12.83 -13.93
C VAL A 6 11.87 13.42 -14.57
N ALA A 7 13.02 13.31 -13.90
CA ALA A 7 14.30 13.87 -14.38
C ALA A 7 14.73 13.33 -15.75
N ARG A 8 14.44 12.05 -16.03
CA ARG A 8 14.74 11.40 -17.33
C ARG A 8 13.64 11.57 -18.37
N GLY A 9 12.60 12.36 -18.09
CA GLY A 9 11.48 12.61 -19.00
C GLY A 9 10.57 11.40 -19.26
N ARG A 10 10.69 10.34 -18.44
CA ARG A 10 9.84 9.12 -18.52
C ARG A 10 8.44 9.37 -17.95
N ALA A 11 8.31 10.33 -17.03
CA ALA A 11 7.06 10.87 -16.53
C ALA A 11 7.11 12.40 -16.59
N LYS A 12 5.94 13.04 -16.70
CA LYS A 12 5.82 14.52 -16.68
C LYS A 12 5.71 15.08 -15.26
N VAL A 13 5.16 14.31 -14.33
CA VAL A 13 4.93 14.67 -12.93
C VAL A 13 4.87 13.41 -12.08
N ALA A 14 5.19 13.52 -10.80
CA ALA A 14 5.03 12.45 -9.81
C ALA A 14 4.31 12.97 -8.58
N PHE A 15 3.47 12.12 -7.98
CA PHE A 15 2.77 12.40 -6.72
C PHE A 15 3.29 11.46 -5.65
N HIS A 16 3.71 12.02 -4.51
CA HIS A 16 4.11 11.24 -3.34
C HIS A 16 3.12 11.53 -2.21
N LEU A 17 2.44 10.48 -1.75
CA LEU A 17 1.44 10.56 -0.69
C LEU A 17 2.03 9.99 0.60
N ARG A 18 1.58 10.53 1.74
CA ARG A 18 1.95 10.00 3.06
C ARG A 18 1.44 8.55 3.18
N PRO A 19 2.26 7.62 3.68
CA PRO A 19 1.80 6.25 3.89
C PRO A 19 0.71 6.20 4.96
N VAL A 20 -0.24 5.31 4.76
CA VAL A 20 -1.31 5.01 5.72
C VAL A 20 -0.75 4.06 6.77
N SER A 21 -0.99 4.33 8.06
CA SER A 21 -0.60 3.41 9.13
C SER A 21 -1.50 2.17 9.13
N PHE A 22 -1.02 1.07 9.71
CA PHE A 22 -1.85 -0.12 9.86
C PHE A 22 -3.10 0.16 10.71
N GLU A 23 -2.97 0.95 11.78
CA GLU A 23 -4.08 1.37 12.63
C GLU A 23 -5.18 2.12 11.85
N GLN A 24 -4.79 3.08 10.99
CA GLN A 24 -5.74 3.79 10.14
C GLN A 24 -6.44 2.86 9.16
N LEU A 25 -5.69 1.91 8.57
CA LEU A 25 -6.25 0.93 7.65
C LEU A 25 -7.30 0.05 8.33
N THR A 26 -7.00 -0.44 9.54
CA THR A 26 -7.90 -1.25 10.35
C THR A 26 -9.14 -0.48 10.76
N ALA A 27 -8.99 0.77 11.23
CA ALA A 27 -10.12 1.61 11.62
C ALA A 27 -11.14 1.84 10.48
N VAL A 28 -10.66 2.03 9.25
CA VAL A 28 -11.54 2.16 8.07
C VAL A 28 -12.29 0.86 7.78
N ALA A 29 -11.61 -0.29 7.90
CA ALA A 29 -12.22 -1.59 7.67
C ALA A 29 -13.25 -1.95 8.74
N ASP A 30 -12.96 -1.69 10.02
CA ASP A 30 -13.85 -1.94 11.16
C ASP A 30 -15.13 -1.09 11.07
N ALA A 31 -15.05 0.10 10.46
CA ALA A 31 -16.18 0.95 10.14
C ALA A 31 -16.98 0.48 8.89
N GLY A 32 -16.62 -0.66 8.27
CA GLY A 32 -17.22 -1.16 7.04
C GLY A 32 -16.89 -0.34 5.78
N GLY A 33 -15.86 0.51 5.86
CA GLY A 33 -15.42 1.37 4.78
C GLY A 33 -14.41 0.72 3.84
N THR A 34 -14.01 1.48 2.81
CA THR A 34 -13.00 1.06 1.84
C THR A 34 -12.00 2.18 1.59
N MET A 35 -10.73 1.82 1.42
CA MET A 35 -9.70 2.78 1.02
C MET A 35 -9.91 3.24 -0.43
N PRO A 36 -9.58 4.50 -0.78
CA PRO A 36 -9.55 4.94 -2.16
C PRO A 36 -8.67 4.04 -3.03
N PRO A 37 -9.02 3.82 -4.30
CA PRO A 37 -8.21 2.98 -5.19
C PRO A 37 -6.77 3.52 -5.29
N LYS A 38 -5.79 2.61 -5.19
CA LYS A 38 -4.34 2.91 -5.29
C LYS A 38 -3.78 3.82 -4.19
N SER A 39 -4.49 4.01 -3.08
CA SER A 39 -4.00 4.77 -1.92
C SER A 39 -3.20 3.95 -0.90
N THR A 40 -3.14 2.63 -1.07
CA THR A 40 -2.44 1.70 -0.17
C THR A 40 -1.62 0.68 -0.94
N TYR A 41 -0.49 0.28 -0.35
CA TYR A 41 0.38 -0.77 -0.88
C TYR A 41 0.70 -1.76 0.24
N ILE A 42 0.39 -3.04 -0.01
CA ILE A 42 0.64 -4.16 0.91
C ILE A 42 1.63 -5.11 0.24
N GLU A 43 2.65 -5.51 1.00
CA GLU A 43 3.67 -6.46 0.58
C GLU A 43 4.01 -7.43 1.72
N PRO A 44 3.96 -8.76 1.46
CA PRO A 44 3.46 -9.41 0.23
C PRO A 44 1.96 -9.16 0.03
N LYS A 45 1.48 -9.35 -1.21
CA LYS A 45 0.04 -9.30 -1.49
C LYS A 45 -0.68 -10.26 -0.56
N LEU A 46 -1.87 -9.89 -0.06
CA LEU A 46 -2.60 -10.65 0.96
C LEU A 46 -2.64 -12.16 0.69
N ARG A 47 -2.97 -12.56 -0.54
CA ARG A 47 -2.99 -13.98 -0.95
C ARG A 47 -1.63 -14.66 -0.80
N SER A 48 -0.56 -14.03 -1.27
CA SER A 48 0.81 -14.53 -1.14
C SER A 48 1.24 -14.55 0.33
N GLY A 49 0.87 -13.52 1.10
CA GLY A 49 1.16 -13.46 2.54
C GLY A 49 0.59 -14.66 3.30
N ILE A 50 -0.66 -15.05 3.02
CA ILE A 50 -1.30 -16.23 3.65
C ILE A 50 -0.56 -17.54 3.30
N THR A 51 0.09 -17.62 2.14
CA THR A 51 0.84 -18.81 1.73
C THR A 51 2.25 -18.86 2.33
N ILE A 52 2.90 -17.71 2.49
CA ILE A 52 4.32 -17.62 2.87
C ILE A 52 4.50 -17.50 4.37
N TYR A 53 3.57 -16.81 5.06
CA TYR A 53 3.62 -16.67 6.51
C TYR A 53 2.75 -17.73 7.18
N SER A 54 3.31 -18.36 8.21
CA SER A 54 2.54 -19.23 9.10
C SER A 54 1.45 -18.43 9.79
N LEU A 55 0.22 -18.95 9.73
CA LEU A 55 -0.91 -18.40 10.47
C LEU A 55 -0.85 -18.74 11.96
N LEU A 56 0.01 -19.69 12.34
CA LEU A 56 0.13 -20.23 13.68
C LEU A 56 1.33 -19.67 14.46
N ASP A 57 2.22 -18.91 13.81
CA ASP A 57 3.44 -18.37 14.42
C ASP A 57 3.17 -17.10 15.26
N ARG A 58 2.09 -17.12 16.05
CA ARG A 58 1.81 -16.07 17.04
C ARG A 58 2.24 -16.50 18.44
#